data_AF-A0A1X7V0Y1-F1
#
_entry.id   AF-A0A1X7V0Y1-F1
#
_cell.length_a   1.000
_cell.length_b   1.000
_cell.length_c   1.000
_cell.angle_alpha   90.00
_cell.angle_beta   90.00
_cell.angle_gamma   90.00
#
_symmetry.space_group_name_H-M   'P 1'
#
loop_
_entity.id
_entity.type
_entity.pdbx_description
1 polymer ?
#
loop_
_entity_poly.entity_id
_entity_poly.type
_entity_poly.pdbx_seq_one_letter_code
_entity_poly.pdbx_strand_id
1 'polypeptide(L)'
;MNSLTLLVLLFAAIQVQCSPAVPLNGKDGHAPEGDKNAQKEVGVNKEERQLLFGDNKSVMKKDKDVIDYMEEKERVKKYNKNDTPAKELNDVTKDEESDVPIDDSGEYGSGEDIIEGDIKVTPEEAAIFKRGGWKELVNSESWVRGHGKWSRTIPYTVSDSNYPLYTEEYKALEYSIELFHKFTCLKFVPKKSYHKDYIDFASKTGCWSYIGKLPEGYARPQEISLGRGCRGAIPAHEIMHALGRGHEQSRFNRDKYVHIINDNIHPNFTHNFDEDYTDNMNIPYDYLSVMHYGSTAFSINGQPTIKAVPGPDIVMGQRNTISLYDILNINIRYCPERAVRLVGGRGSFEGRVEMFWDGRWGHVDGRPSEFKITNGRVICKYLGFPDVSEIVQIPNQKHSVGPFFREPFVCNGDEDTPFSCQYWGEKIFLLPAVVDEAAVICEKNARLQGGRVTPLFAYGLLEVYVEGRWGAVCDDDFNIRAANVACRQMGYTRALEYKTTTEYGKNKRPILMDDVLCEGYEAQITHCPSTPIGEHDCRRSDAISLFCVI
;
A
#
# COMPACT_ATOMS: atom_id res chain seq x y z
N MET A 1 -67.95 -12.06 -44.39
CA MET A 1 -67.27 -11.80 -45.67
C MET A 1 -65.77 -11.60 -45.39
N ASN A 2 -64.94 -12.34 -46.14
CA ASN A 2 -63.49 -12.32 -46.40
C ASN A 2 -62.43 -11.59 -45.52
N SER A 3 -61.24 -12.23 -45.57
CA SER A 3 -59.85 -11.82 -45.24
C SER A 3 -59.40 -11.82 -43.78
N LEU A 4 -58.48 -12.71 -43.33
CA LEU A 4 -57.05 -12.93 -43.70
C LEU A 4 -56.13 -11.74 -43.34
N THR A 5 -54.94 -11.87 -42.73
CA THR A 5 -54.24 -12.89 -41.88
C THR A 5 -52.97 -12.17 -41.34
N LEU A 6 -52.32 -12.48 -40.21
CA LEU A 6 -51.31 -13.54 -39.93
C LEU A 6 -50.47 -12.98 -38.73
N LEU A 7 -49.86 -13.67 -37.76
CA LEU A 7 -49.84 -15.05 -37.28
C LEU A 7 -49.72 -15.02 -35.73
N VAL A 8 -50.12 -16.09 -35.04
CA VAL A 8 -49.69 -16.43 -33.67
C VAL A 8 -49.46 -17.94 -33.60
N LEU A 9 -48.32 -18.40 -33.08
CA LEU A 9 -48.07 -19.79 -32.64
C LEU A 9 -47.16 -19.71 -31.39
N LEU A 10 -47.59 -20.06 -30.18
CA LEU A 10 -47.87 -21.40 -29.63
C LEU A 10 -46.71 -22.39 -29.79
N PHE A 11 -46.00 -22.64 -28.67
CA PHE A 11 -45.24 -23.87 -28.45
C PHE A 11 -45.76 -24.57 -27.19
N ALA A 12 -46.05 -25.87 -27.35
CA ALA A 12 -46.47 -26.77 -26.29
C ALA A 12 -45.35 -27.76 -25.95
N ALA A 13 -45.48 -28.42 -24.79
CA ALA A 13 -44.43 -29.24 -24.20
C ALA A 13 -44.15 -30.56 -24.92
N ILE A 14 -42.89 -31.03 -24.81
CA ILE A 14 -42.51 -32.44 -24.93
C ILE A 14 -41.59 -32.79 -23.74
N GLN A 15 -42.01 -33.75 -22.92
CA GLN A 15 -41.15 -34.48 -21.99
C GLN A 15 -40.73 -35.81 -22.65
N VAL A 16 -39.43 -36.16 -22.66
CA VAL A 16 -38.98 -37.55 -22.76
C VAL A 16 -37.72 -37.79 -21.91
N GLN A 17 -37.93 -38.45 -20.77
CA GLN A 17 -37.11 -39.49 -20.12
C GLN A 17 -35.56 -39.37 -20.06
N CYS A 18 -35.05 -39.32 -18.82
CA CYS A 18 -33.77 -39.94 -18.44
C CYS A 18 -33.99 -41.41 -17.99
N SER A 19 -32.98 -42.27 -18.14
CA SER A 19 -32.92 -43.65 -17.60
C SER A 19 -31.47 -44.17 -17.58
N PRO A 20 -31.12 -45.20 -16.76
CA PRO A 20 -30.06 -44.99 -15.76
C PRO A 20 -28.94 -46.07 -15.67
N ALA A 21 -28.01 -45.84 -14.71
CA ALA A 21 -27.05 -46.78 -14.10
C ALA A 21 -25.86 -47.24 -15.00
N VAL A 22 -24.71 -47.73 -14.51
CA VAL A 22 -24.39 -48.55 -13.31
C VAL A 22 -22.99 -48.18 -12.72
N PRO A 23 -22.76 -48.28 -11.39
CA PRO A 23 -21.47 -48.02 -10.74
C PRO A 23 -20.59 -49.28 -10.57
N LEU A 24 -19.30 -49.10 -10.23
CA LEU A 24 -18.47 -50.16 -9.64
C LEU A 24 -17.63 -49.67 -8.45
N ASN A 25 -17.77 -50.38 -7.32
CA ASN A 25 -16.87 -50.31 -6.16
C ASN A 25 -15.57 -51.10 -6.44
N GLY A 26 -14.47 -50.74 -5.78
CA GLY A 26 -13.25 -51.55 -5.71
C GLY A 26 -12.25 -50.99 -4.71
N LYS A 27 -11.86 -51.77 -3.70
CA LYS A 27 -10.93 -51.38 -2.64
C LYS A 27 -9.50 -51.90 -2.89
N ASP A 28 -8.59 -51.38 -2.07
CA ASP A 28 -7.35 -52.02 -1.56
C ASP A 28 -6.15 -52.19 -2.52
N GLY A 29 -4.99 -51.67 -2.07
CA GLY A 29 -3.76 -52.46 -2.06
C GLY A 29 -2.56 -52.02 -2.92
N HIS A 30 -1.54 -51.48 -2.23
CA HIS A 30 -0.09 -51.65 -2.47
C HIS A 30 0.58 -51.05 -3.74
N ALA A 31 1.78 -50.50 -3.53
CA ALA A 31 2.79 -50.25 -4.57
C ALA A 31 3.49 -51.57 -4.98
N PRO A 32 4.17 -51.60 -6.14
CA PRO A 32 5.64 -51.60 -6.07
C PRO A 32 6.34 -50.79 -7.20
N GLU A 33 7.65 -51.00 -7.28
CA GLU A 33 8.67 -50.25 -8.02
C GLU A 33 8.65 -50.43 -9.55
N GLY A 34 9.39 -49.55 -10.25
CA GLY A 34 9.34 -49.38 -11.70
C GLY A 34 10.20 -50.31 -12.57
N ASP A 35 10.26 -49.97 -13.86
CA ASP A 35 11.46 -50.12 -14.68
C ASP A 35 11.42 -49.17 -15.90
N LYS A 36 12.51 -49.16 -16.67
CA LYS A 36 12.93 -48.19 -17.68
C LYS A 36 12.51 -48.57 -19.10
N ASN A 37 12.78 -47.64 -20.02
CA ASN A 37 12.87 -47.80 -21.48
C ASN A 37 11.56 -48.03 -22.26
N ALA A 38 11.16 -47.00 -23.02
CA ALA A 38 11.32 -47.06 -24.48
C ALA A 38 11.23 -45.66 -25.10
N GLN A 39 12.28 -45.24 -25.82
CA GLN A 39 12.16 -44.14 -26.78
C GLN A 39 11.39 -44.62 -28.01
N LYS A 40 10.49 -43.80 -28.54
CA LYS A 40 10.23 -43.76 -29.98
C LYS A 40 9.71 -42.39 -30.41
N GLU A 41 10.52 -41.68 -31.18
CA GLU A 41 10.15 -40.43 -31.80
C GLU A 41 9.14 -40.67 -32.93
N VAL A 42 8.17 -39.76 -33.06
CA VAL A 42 7.53 -39.45 -34.34
C VAL A 42 7.66 -37.95 -34.52
N GLY A 43 8.50 -37.53 -35.45
CA GLY A 43 8.78 -36.11 -35.71
C GLY A 43 7.63 -35.43 -36.46
N VAL A 44 7.43 -34.14 -36.18
CA VAL A 44 6.61 -33.23 -36.98
C VAL A 44 7.49 -32.09 -37.50
N ASN A 45 7.12 -31.58 -38.68
CA ASN A 45 7.92 -30.74 -39.56
C ASN A 45 8.45 -29.43 -38.93
N LYS A 46 9.56 -28.93 -39.47
CA LYS A 46 10.42 -27.89 -38.87
C LYS A 46 10.06 -26.44 -39.25
N GLU A 47 8.96 -26.22 -39.98
CA GLU A 47 8.61 -24.90 -40.54
C GLU A 47 7.47 -24.15 -39.81
N GLU A 48 6.75 -24.79 -38.87
CA GLU A 48 5.69 -24.11 -38.08
C GLU A 48 6.17 -23.59 -36.71
N ARG A 49 7.46 -23.75 -36.37
CA ARG A 49 7.99 -23.36 -35.04
C ARG A 49 8.54 -21.92 -34.94
N GLN A 50 8.38 -21.11 -35.99
CA GLN A 50 9.05 -19.81 -36.12
C GLN A 50 8.11 -18.59 -35.96
N LEU A 51 6.91 -18.78 -35.39
CA LEU A 51 5.90 -17.73 -35.18
C LEU A 51 5.50 -17.49 -33.70
N LEU A 52 6.14 -18.15 -32.73
CA LEU A 52 5.76 -18.06 -31.30
C LEU A 52 6.88 -17.75 -30.30
N PHE A 53 8.14 -17.57 -30.73
CA PHE A 53 9.25 -17.22 -29.84
C PHE A 53 10.18 -16.18 -30.47
N GLY A 54 9.91 -14.90 -30.20
CA GLY A 54 10.78 -13.78 -30.57
C GLY A 54 11.86 -13.51 -29.50
N ASP A 55 13.12 -13.67 -29.89
CA ASP A 55 14.38 -13.27 -29.24
C ASP A 55 14.37 -12.77 -27.78
N ASN A 56 14.53 -13.72 -26.84
CA ASN A 56 14.72 -13.42 -25.41
C ASN A 56 16.17 -13.03 -25.03
N LYS A 57 16.92 -12.38 -25.95
CA LYS A 57 18.34 -12.02 -25.76
C LYS A 57 18.59 -10.62 -25.18
N SER A 58 17.58 -9.76 -25.14
CA SER A 58 17.66 -8.44 -24.49
C SER A 58 17.41 -8.50 -22.98
N VAL A 59 16.66 -9.50 -22.50
CA VAL A 59 16.33 -9.69 -21.09
C VAL A 59 17.58 -10.13 -20.30
N MET A 60 18.22 -11.24 -20.69
CA MET A 60 19.43 -11.74 -20.01
C MET A 60 20.65 -10.80 -20.06
N LYS A 61 20.60 -9.71 -20.85
CA LYS A 61 21.65 -8.70 -20.83
C LYS A 61 21.46 -7.69 -19.69
N LYS A 62 20.21 -7.32 -19.38
CA LYS A 62 19.88 -6.45 -18.24
C LYS A 62 20.24 -7.10 -16.91
N ASP A 63 19.99 -8.41 -16.77
CA ASP A 63 20.34 -9.14 -15.54
C ASP A 63 21.85 -9.13 -15.26
N LYS A 64 22.67 -9.13 -16.33
CA LYS A 64 24.13 -9.10 -16.18
C LYS A 64 24.67 -7.73 -15.77
N ASP A 65 24.10 -6.65 -16.33
CA ASP A 65 24.49 -5.28 -15.96
C ASP A 65 24.13 -4.97 -14.48
N VAL A 66 23.13 -5.65 -13.89
CA VAL A 66 22.78 -5.59 -12.46
C VAL A 66 23.73 -6.42 -11.59
N ILE A 67 24.18 -7.60 -12.06
CA ILE A 67 25.15 -8.43 -11.34
C ILE A 67 26.53 -7.76 -11.31
N ASP A 68 26.99 -7.20 -12.43
CA ASP A 68 28.27 -6.47 -12.50
C ASP A 68 28.25 -5.22 -11.56
N TYR A 69 27.07 -4.61 -11.32
CA TYR A 69 26.89 -3.52 -10.33
C TYR A 69 27.01 -3.99 -8.86
N MET A 70 26.52 -5.20 -8.54
CA MET A 70 26.67 -5.78 -7.20
C MET A 70 28.15 -6.08 -6.88
N GLU A 71 28.91 -6.61 -7.85
CA GLU A 71 30.34 -6.93 -7.67
C GLU A 71 31.23 -5.68 -7.49
N GLU A 72 30.89 -4.54 -8.12
CA GLU A 72 31.62 -3.27 -7.95
C GLU A 72 31.43 -2.70 -6.53
N LYS A 73 30.24 -2.86 -5.93
CA LYS A 73 29.92 -2.38 -4.56
C LYS A 73 30.76 -3.11 -3.50
N GLU A 74 30.95 -4.42 -3.65
CA GLU A 74 31.83 -5.25 -2.82
C GLU A 74 33.31 -4.83 -2.92
N ARG A 75 33.73 -4.40 -4.12
CA ARG A 75 35.12 -3.98 -4.37
C ARG A 75 35.49 -2.68 -3.65
N VAL A 76 34.54 -1.75 -3.50
CA VAL A 76 34.73 -0.48 -2.79
C VAL A 76 34.69 -0.66 -1.26
N LYS A 77 33.80 -1.52 -0.72
CA LYS A 77 33.74 -1.83 0.73
C LYS A 77 35.08 -2.37 1.29
N LYS A 78 35.92 -2.97 0.45
CA LYS A 78 37.19 -3.61 0.88
C LYS A 78 38.31 -2.63 1.26
N TYR A 79 38.20 -1.33 0.95
CA TYR A 79 39.32 -0.39 1.12
C TYR A 79 39.39 0.37 2.47
N ASN A 80 38.34 0.33 3.30
CA ASN A 80 38.30 1.04 4.59
C ASN A 80 38.41 0.11 5.82
N LYS A 81 39.03 -1.08 5.67
CA LYS A 81 39.08 -2.10 6.72
C LYS A 81 40.48 -2.25 7.34
N ASN A 82 40.96 -1.20 8.02
CA ASN A 82 42.11 -1.21 8.93
C ASN A 82 41.99 -0.04 9.93
N ASP A 83 41.26 -0.25 11.03
CA ASP A 83 41.78 -0.10 12.41
C ASP A 83 40.67 -0.33 13.46
N THR A 84 41.05 -0.86 14.62
CA THR A 84 40.19 -1.14 15.80
C THR A 84 41.08 -1.25 17.05
N PRO A 85 40.58 -1.19 18.29
CA PRO A 85 39.28 -0.68 18.76
C PRO A 85 39.33 0.19 20.06
N ALA A 86 38.17 0.78 20.40
CA ALA A 86 37.65 1.04 21.76
C ALA A 86 38.42 1.93 22.77
N LYS A 87 37.94 3.18 22.90
CA LYS A 87 37.89 4.12 24.06
C LYS A 87 37.41 5.47 23.50
N GLU A 88 36.52 6.27 24.10
CA GLU A 88 35.97 6.33 25.46
C GLU A 88 34.45 6.55 25.45
N LEU A 89 33.80 6.25 26.58
CA LEU A 89 32.43 6.70 26.86
C LEU A 89 32.52 7.99 27.68
N ASN A 90 31.65 8.96 27.38
CA ASN A 90 31.48 10.30 27.99
C ASN A 90 32.29 11.46 27.36
N ASP A 91 31.57 12.58 27.25
CA ASP A 91 32.00 13.96 27.00
C ASP A 91 32.06 14.47 25.54
N VAL A 92 30.88 14.61 24.91
CA VAL A 92 30.57 15.74 24.02
C VAL A 92 29.13 16.22 24.29
N THR A 93 28.94 16.96 25.38
CA THR A 93 27.81 17.89 25.50
C THR A 93 28.35 19.31 25.45
N LYS A 94 28.58 19.83 24.23
CA LYS A 94 28.43 21.23 23.81
C LYS A 94 29.02 21.50 22.43
N ASP A 95 28.22 22.24 21.65
CA ASP A 95 28.62 23.30 20.72
C ASP A 95 29.58 22.94 19.56
N GLU A 96 29.00 22.42 18.46
CA GLU A 96 29.18 23.08 17.15
C GLU A 96 27.80 23.37 16.53
N GLU A 97 27.16 24.38 17.12
CA GLU A 97 26.08 25.15 16.50
C GLU A 97 26.67 25.85 15.26
N SER A 98 26.44 25.29 14.06
CA SER A 98 26.81 25.91 12.79
C SER A 98 25.56 26.19 11.98
N ASP A 99 25.34 27.48 11.68
CA ASP A 99 24.15 28.00 11.04
C ASP A 99 23.96 27.45 9.61
N VAL A 100 23.13 26.41 9.47
CA VAL A 100 22.36 26.17 8.26
C VAL A 100 20.94 25.79 8.69
N PRO A 101 19.90 26.58 8.34
CA PRO A 101 18.54 26.09 8.44
C PRO A 101 18.43 24.91 7.48
N ILE A 102 18.33 23.69 8.03
CA ILE A 102 17.99 22.53 7.22
C ILE A 102 16.52 22.68 6.85
N ASP A 103 16.33 23.19 5.65
CA ASP A 103 15.06 23.26 4.95
C ASP A 103 14.53 21.85 4.70
N ASP A 104 13.76 21.35 5.66
CA ASP A 104 13.07 20.06 5.61
C ASP A 104 11.85 20.07 4.66
N SER A 105 11.70 21.13 3.83
CA SER A 105 10.55 21.32 2.94
C SER A 105 10.75 20.92 1.47
N GLY A 106 12.00 20.69 1.03
CA GLY A 106 12.27 20.23 -0.34
C GLY A 106 11.81 21.19 -1.43
N GLU A 107 11.97 22.51 -1.21
CA GLU A 107 11.59 23.58 -2.14
C GLU A 107 10.11 23.47 -2.61
N TYR A 108 9.16 23.76 -1.71
CA TYR A 108 7.75 23.97 -2.07
C TYR A 108 7.63 24.81 -3.35
N GLY A 109 6.77 24.38 -4.28
CA GLY A 109 6.72 24.94 -5.62
C GLY A 109 6.52 26.45 -5.63
N SER A 110 7.45 27.17 -6.26
CA SER A 110 7.44 28.63 -6.30
C SER A 110 6.49 29.16 -7.38
N GLY A 111 5.33 29.69 -6.98
CA GLY A 111 4.37 30.31 -7.90
C GLY A 111 3.20 31.00 -7.20
N GLU A 112 2.52 31.92 -7.89
CA GLU A 112 1.22 32.42 -7.42
C GLU A 112 0.08 31.40 -7.64
N ASP A 113 0.32 30.39 -8.47
CA ASP A 113 -0.58 29.35 -8.96
C ASP A 113 -0.45 28.01 -8.19
N ILE A 114 0.24 28.02 -7.05
CA ILE A 114 0.42 26.86 -6.17
C ILE A 114 -0.28 27.13 -4.83
N ILE A 115 -1.08 26.16 -4.39
CA ILE A 115 -1.82 26.16 -3.13
C ILE A 115 -1.33 25.00 -2.27
N GLU A 116 -1.38 25.13 -0.94
CA GLU A 116 -0.89 24.07 -0.04
C GLU A 116 0.57 23.63 -0.30
N GLY A 117 1.40 24.50 -0.90
CA GLY A 117 2.84 24.29 -1.10
C GLY A 117 3.26 23.51 -2.35
N ASP A 118 2.44 22.58 -2.82
CA ASP A 118 2.77 21.63 -3.91
C ASP A 118 1.59 21.32 -4.85
N ILE A 119 0.35 21.70 -4.50
CA ILE A 119 -0.81 21.55 -5.39
C ILE A 119 -0.83 22.69 -6.41
N LYS A 120 -0.55 22.35 -7.66
CA LYS A 120 -0.66 23.29 -8.78
C LYS A 120 -2.11 23.39 -9.28
N VAL A 121 -2.56 24.62 -9.49
CA VAL A 121 -3.90 24.95 -10.02
C VAL A 121 -3.79 25.99 -11.14
N THR A 122 -4.89 26.36 -11.78
CA THR A 122 -4.88 27.53 -12.68
C THR A 122 -4.78 28.85 -11.88
N PRO A 123 -4.30 29.96 -12.49
CA PRO A 123 -4.30 31.27 -11.83
C PRO A 123 -5.69 31.75 -11.38
N GLU A 124 -6.76 31.33 -12.07
CA GLU A 124 -8.15 31.59 -11.66
C GLU A 124 -8.50 30.84 -10.36
N GLU A 125 -8.21 29.54 -10.31
CA GLU A 125 -8.43 28.69 -9.13
C GLU A 125 -7.59 29.14 -7.93
N ALA A 126 -6.33 29.53 -8.13
CA ALA A 126 -5.50 30.10 -7.07
C ALA A 126 -6.09 31.40 -6.50
N ALA A 127 -6.67 32.26 -7.34
CA ALA A 127 -7.35 33.47 -6.89
C ALA A 127 -8.67 33.19 -6.15
N ILE A 128 -9.37 32.11 -6.48
CA ILE A 128 -10.56 31.64 -5.74
C ILE A 128 -10.14 31.05 -4.38
N PHE A 129 -9.10 30.20 -4.36
CA PHE A 129 -8.58 29.61 -3.13
C PHE A 129 -8.10 30.67 -2.12
N LYS A 130 -7.33 31.66 -2.58
CA LYS A 130 -6.87 32.79 -1.74
C LYS A 130 -8.01 33.68 -1.21
N ARG A 131 -9.22 33.60 -1.79
CA ARG A 131 -10.39 34.38 -1.38
C ARG A 131 -11.26 33.66 -0.34
N GLY A 132 -11.46 32.35 -0.49
CA GLY A 132 -12.43 31.59 0.31
C GLY A 132 -12.05 30.13 0.59
N GLY A 133 -10.76 29.81 0.48
CA GLY A 133 -10.18 28.49 0.75
C GLY A 133 -10.74 27.39 -0.14
N TRP A 134 -10.56 26.14 0.31
CA TRP A 134 -11.14 24.95 -0.34
C TRP A 134 -12.64 25.08 -0.56
N LYS A 135 -13.37 25.62 0.41
CA LYS A 135 -14.83 25.73 0.35
C LYS A 135 -15.32 26.54 -0.85
N GLU A 136 -14.65 27.63 -1.21
CA GLU A 136 -15.00 28.39 -2.41
C GLU A 136 -14.46 27.73 -3.68
N LEU A 137 -13.24 27.18 -3.62
CA LEU A 137 -12.59 26.51 -4.75
C LEU A 137 -13.40 25.31 -5.26
N VAL A 138 -13.75 24.35 -4.39
CA VAL A 138 -14.39 23.09 -4.83
C VAL A 138 -15.81 23.27 -5.37
N ASN A 139 -16.45 24.41 -5.05
CA ASN A 139 -17.77 24.78 -5.54
C ASN A 139 -17.74 25.68 -6.79
N SER A 140 -16.55 26.04 -7.29
CA SER A 140 -16.39 26.86 -8.49
C SER A 140 -16.67 26.08 -9.78
N GLU A 141 -17.13 26.76 -10.84
CA GLU A 141 -17.33 26.12 -12.14
C GLU A 141 -16.02 25.59 -12.77
N SER A 142 -14.89 26.27 -12.51
CA SER A 142 -13.58 25.81 -12.96
C SER A 142 -13.25 24.46 -12.33
N TRP A 143 -13.29 24.36 -11.00
CA TRP A 143 -12.90 23.13 -10.30
C TRP A 143 -13.79 21.93 -10.68
N VAL A 144 -15.11 22.14 -10.69
CA VAL A 144 -16.10 21.08 -11.00
C VAL A 144 -15.94 20.55 -12.43
N ARG A 145 -15.47 21.38 -13.38
CA ARG A 145 -15.20 20.97 -14.77
C ARG A 145 -13.74 20.58 -15.02
N GLY A 146 -12.83 20.98 -14.13
CA GLY A 146 -11.37 20.92 -14.29
C GLY A 146 -10.71 19.65 -13.78
N HIS A 147 -11.20 19.02 -12.70
CA HIS A 147 -10.45 17.96 -12.01
C HIS A 147 -11.08 16.57 -12.18
N GLY A 148 -10.81 15.97 -13.35
CA GLY A 148 -11.31 14.66 -13.74
C GLY A 148 -10.55 13.46 -13.15
N LYS A 149 -10.88 12.26 -13.63
CA LYS A 149 -10.25 10.99 -13.24
C LYS A 149 -9.46 10.40 -14.43
N TRP A 150 -8.29 9.85 -14.16
CA TRP A 150 -7.50 9.12 -15.17
C TRP A 150 -8.11 7.74 -15.51
N SER A 151 -7.74 7.19 -16.66
CA SER A 151 -7.95 5.77 -16.96
C SER A 151 -7.05 4.90 -16.08
N ARG A 152 -7.41 3.62 -15.86
CA ARG A 152 -6.57 2.67 -15.10
C ARG A 152 -5.19 2.46 -15.71
N THR A 153 -5.12 2.51 -17.04
CA THR A 153 -3.86 2.64 -17.77
C THR A 153 -3.52 4.11 -17.88
N ILE A 154 -2.37 4.52 -17.34
CA ILE A 154 -1.90 5.90 -17.31
C ILE A 154 -0.64 6.00 -18.17
N PRO A 155 -0.72 6.56 -19.37
CA PRO A 155 0.47 6.81 -20.18
C PRO A 155 1.38 7.85 -19.52
N TYR A 156 2.69 7.64 -19.56
CA TYR A 156 3.65 8.63 -19.08
C TYR A 156 4.91 8.79 -19.96
N THR A 157 5.54 9.95 -19.83
CA THR A 157 6.93 10.23 -20.26
C THR A 157 7.75 10.70 -19.06
N VAL A 158 9.07 10.67 -19.20
CA VAL A 158 10.02 11.30 -18.29
C VAL A 158 10.88 12.23 -19.15
N SER A 159 10.80 13.53 -18.91
CA SER A 159 11.34 14.56 -19.81
C SER A 159 12.37 15.45 -19.13
N ASP A 160 13.62 14.99 -19.10
CA ASP A 160 14.79 15.87 -19.22
C ASP A 160 16.03 15.09 -19.70
N SER A 161 16.85 15.73 -20.53
CA SER A 161 18.25 15.37 -20.79
C SER A 161 19.18 15.52 -19.58
N ASN A 162 18.81 16.33 -18.58
CA ASN A 162 19.57 16.50 -17.33
C ASN A 162 19.21 15.46 -16.24
N TYR A 163 18.29 14.54 -16.52
CA TYR A 163 18.05 13.35 -15.69
C TYR A 163 18.88 12.18 -16.25
N PRO A 164 20.13 11.94 -15.79
CA PRO A 164 20.71 10.63 -15.98
C PRO A 164 19.83 9.61 -15.23
N LEU A 165 19.59 8.45 -15.85
CA LEU A 165 18.73 7.34 -15.39
C LEU A 165 19.18 6.66 -14.07
N TYR A 166 19.99 7.36 -13.27
CA TYR A 166 20.69 6.88 -12.08
C TYR A 166 20.57 7.83 -10.88
N THR A 167 19.81 8.94 -10.99
CA THR A 167 19.54 9.84 -9.86
C THR A 167 18.66 9.17 -8.80
N GLU A 168 18.77 9.60 -7.54
CA GLU A 168 17.91 9.11 -6.45
C GLU A 168 16.44 9.47 -6.68
N GLU A 169 16.18 10.62 -7.31
CA GLU A 169 14.86 11.07 -7.71
C GLU A 169 14.24 10.15 -8.79
N TYR A 170 15.03 9.65 -9.75
CA TYR A 170 14.54 8.70 -10.76
C TYR A 170 14.22 7.32 -10.14
N LYS A 171 15.09 6.82 -9.26
CA LYS A 171 14.86 5.57 -8.51
C LYS A 171 13.60 5.67 -7.64
N ALA A 172 13.40 6.81 -6.98
CA ALA A 172 12.22 7.10 -6.17
C ALA A 172 10.93 7.08 -7.03
N LEU A 173 10.98 7.61 -8.26
CA LEU A 173 9.88 7.51 -9.23
C LEU A 173 9.60 6.07 -9.66
N GLU A 174 10.62 5.30 -10.04
CA GLU A 174 10.44 3.89 -10.44
C GLU A 174 9.84 3.06 -9.30
N TYR A 175 10.39 3.17 -8.09
CA TYR A 175 9.87 2.51 -6.89
C TYR A 175 8.42 2.92 -6.57
N SER A 176 8.09 4.21 -6.68
CA SER A 176 6.72 4.71 -6.51
C SER A 176 5.75 4.06 -7.52
N ILE A 177 6.14 3.94 -8.78
CA ILE A 177 5.34 3.28 -9.83
C ILE A 177 5.17 1.78 -9.52
N GLU A 178 6.20 1.10 -9.03
CA GLU A 178 6.12 -0.30 -8.62
C GLU A 178 5.14 -0.53 -7.46
N LEU A 179 5.13 0.35 -6.45
CA LEU A 179 4.15 0.31 -5.35
C LEU A 179 2.71 0.40 -5.88
N PHE A 180 2.43 1.35 -6.78
CA PHE A 180 1.10 1.43 -7.41
C PHE A 180 0.78 0.18 -8.23
N HIS A 181 1.73 -0.38 -8.96
CA HIS A 181 1.54 -1.61 -9.74
C HIS A 181 1.25 -2.84 -8.89
N LYS A 182 1.86 -2.93 -7.70
CA LYS A 182 1.74 -4.02 -6.73
C LYS A 182 0.41 -3.95 -5.97
N PHE A 183 0.10 -2.78 -5.41
CA PHE A 183 -0.99 -2.62 -4.44
C PHE A 183 -2.29 -2.06 -5.02
N THR A 184 -2.30 -1.63 -6.29
CA THR A 184 -3.52 -1.15 -6.98
C THR A 184 -3.77 -1.89 -8.30
N CYS A 185 -4.86 -1.56 -8.99
CA CYS A 185 -5.12 -1.98 -10.37
C CYS A 185 -4.51 -1.05 -11.44
N LEU A 186 -3.86 0.06 -11.03
CA LEU A 186 -3.29 1.04 -11.94
C LEU A 186 -2.07 0.47 -12.67
N LYS A 187 -1.90 0.90 -13.93
CA LYS A 187 -0.75 0.57 -14.78
C LYS A 187 -0.23 1.82 -15.46
N PHE A 188 0.89 2.32 -14.96
CA PHE A 188 1.70 3.32 -15.63
C PHE A 188 2.42 2.65 -16.80
N VAL A 189 2.29 3.22 -18.00
CA VAL A 189 2.86 2.65 -19.23
C VAL A 189 3.59 3.72 -20.04
N PRO A 190 4.70 3.39 -20.71
CA PRO A 190 5.37 4.32 -21.61
C PRO A 190 4.40 4.89 -22.66
N LYS A 191 4.43 6.21 -22.84
CA LYS A 191 3.61 6.92 -23.83
C LYS A 191 3.88 6.39 -25.25
N LYS A 192 2.81 6.23 -26.02
CA LYS A 192 2.83 5.91 -27.45
C LYS A 192 2.18 7.05 -28.24
N SER A 193 2.41 7.12 -29.55
CA SER A 193 1.93 8.20 -30.41
C SER A 193 0.41 8.43 -30.39
N TYR A 194 -0.38 7.41 -30.09
CA TYR A 194 -1.85 7.49 -30.01
C TYR A 194 -2.38 7.89 -28.63
N HIS A 195 -1.53 7.98 -27.59
CA HIS A 195 -1.93 8.46 -26.27
C HIS A 195 -2.02 10.01 -26.31
N LYS A 196 -3.24 10.55 -26.29
CA LYS A 196 -3.50 12.00 -26.31
C LYS A 196 -3.28 12.67 -24.96
N ASP A 197 -3.76 12.03 -23.89
CA ASP A 197 -3.56 12.45 -22.51
C ASP A 197 -2.53 11.54 -21.86
N TYR A 198 -1.55 12.14 -21.19
CA TYR A 198 -0.45 11.45 -20.54
C TYR A 198 0.17 12.37 -19.48
N ILE A 199 0.77 11.76 -18.47
CA ILE A 199 1.58 12.46 -17.46
C ILE A 199 3.00 12.64 -18.02
N ASP A 200 3.64 13.77 -17.73
CA ASP A 200 5.06 13.96 -17.98
C ASP A 200 5.78 14.27 -16.69
N PHE A 201 6.67 13.38 -16.25
CA PHE A 201 7.53 13.61 -15.11
C PHE A 201 8.71 14.48 -15.56
N ALA A 202 8.74 15.72 -15.09
CA ALA A 202 9.67 16.74 -15.55
C ALA A 202 10.55 17.26 -14.40
N SER A 203 11.79 17.61 -14.71
CA SER A 203 12.73 18.22 -13.77
C SER A 203 12.56 19.73 -13.72
N LYS A 204 11.64 20.24 -12.88
CA LYS A 204 11.44 21.69 -12.69
C LYS A 204 11.78 22.11 -11.25
N THR A 205 11.65 23.39 -10.94
CA THR A 205 11.81 23.92 -9.58
C THR A 205 10.72 23.35 -8.67
N GLY A 206 11.13 22.84 -7.51
CA GLY A 206 10.27 22.21 -6.51
C GLY A 206 9.59 20.89 -6.91
N CYS A 207 8.90 20.31 -5.94
CA CYS A 207 7.98 19.19 -6.10
C CYS A 207 6.55 19.74 -6.19
N TRP A 208 5.81 19.37 -7.24
CA TRP A 208 4.40 19.78 -7.39
C TRP A 208 3.66 18.99 -8.46
N SER A 209 2.33 18.98 -8.36
CA SER A 209 1.43 18.25 -9.25
C SER A 209 0.04 18.88 -9.27
N TYR A 210 -0.70 18.66 -10.36
CA TYR A 210 -2.10 19.07 -10.44
C TYR A 210 -3.01 18.03 -9.77
N ILE A 211 -4.09 18.46 -9.13
CA ILE A 211 -5.09 17.51 -8.61
C ILE A 211 -5.91 16.90 -9.76
N GLY A 212 -5.90 15.57 -9.87
CA GLY A 212 -6.69 14.83 -10.84
C GLY A 212 -6.23 14.98 -12.30
N LYS A 213 -7.10 14.64 -13.24
CA LYS A 213 -6.86 14.78 -14.68
C LYS A 213 -7.48 16.07 -15.21
N LEU A 214 -6.67 16.97 -15.73
CA LEU A 214 -7.13 18.23 -16.35
C LEU A 214 -7.88 18.01 -17.69
N PRO A 215 -8.70 18.98 -18.15
CA PRO A 215 -9.43 18.86 -19.40
C PRO A 215 -8.51 18.92 -20.63
N GLU A 216 -9.02 18.42 -21.75
CA GLU A 216 -8.37 18.54 -23.06
C GLU A 216 -8.11 20.02 -23.40
N GLY A 217 -6.82 20.37 -23.52
CA GLY A 217 -6.36 21.72 -23.90
C GLY A 217 -5.70 22.54 -22.80
N TYR A 218 -5.82 22.16 -21.52
CA TYR A 218 -5.26 22.95 -20.40
C TYR A 218 -3.80 22.60 -20.07
N ALA A 219 -3.46 21.31 -19.99
CA ALA A 219 -2.09 20.85 -19.83
C ALA A 219 -1.85 19.58 -20.66
N ARG A 220 -1.11 19.71 -21.76
CA ARG A 220 -0.66 18.56 -22.58
C ARG A 220 0.82 18.71 -22.96
N PRO A 221 1.74 17.94 -22.35
CA PRO A 221 1.49 16.98 -21.27
C PRO A 221 0.89 17.60 -20.00
N GLN A 222 0.24 16.79 -19.17
CA GLN A 222 0.01 17.19 -17.78
C GLN A 222 1.29 16.88 -17.00
N GLU A 223 1.96 17.92 -16.56
CA GLU A 223 3.27 17.80 -15.92
C GLU A 223 3.14 17.43 -14.43
N ILE A 224 4.09 16.63 -13.95
CA ILE A 224 4.44 16.48 -12.54
C ILE A 224 5.89 16.95 -12.40
N SER A 225 6.15 17.89 -11.51
CA SER A 225 7.52 18.33 -11.22
C SER A 225 8.16 17.43 -10.18
N LEU A 226 9.27 16.81 -10.56
CA LEU A 226 10.20 16.13 -9.66
C LEU A 226 11.53 16.86 -9.74
N GLY A 227 11.59 18.02 -9.09
CA GLY A 227 12.80 18.80 -8.92
C GLY A 227 13.87 18.11 -8.07
N ARG A 228 14.99 18.82 -7.88
CA ARG A 228 16.09 18.35 -7.03
C ARG A 228 15.60 18.18 -5.59
N GLY A 229 15.77 17.00 -5.02
CA GLY A 229 15.32 16.69 -3.66
C GLY A 229 13.98 15.95 -3.57
N CYS A 230 13.21 15.83 -4.66
CA CYS A 230 11.97 15.05 -4.71
C CYS A 230 12.26 13.53 -4.70
N ARG A 231 12.71 13.03 -3.55
CA ARG A 231 13.21 11.66 -3.30
C ARG A 231 12.23 10.86 -2.42
N GLY A 232 12.58 9.61 -2.12
CA GLY A 232 11.77 8.74 -1.26
C GLY A 232 10.36 8.53 -1.81
N ALA A 233 9.35 8.91 -1.03
CA ALA A 233 7.95 8.83 -1.41
C ALA A 233 7.38 10.10 -2.06
N ILE A 234 8.18 11.16 -2.23
CA ILE A 234 7.70 12.40 -2.85
C ILE A 234 7.14 12.15 -4.27
N PRO A 235 7.77 11.35 -5.15
CA PRO A 235 7.15 11.01 -6.43
C PRO A 235 5.80 10.31 -6.30
N ALA A 236 5.58 9.50 -5.26
CA ALA A 236 4.27 8.90 -5.00
C ALA A 236 3.22 9.92 -4.51
N HIS A 237 3.62 10.87 -3.67
CA HIS A 237 2.80 12.00 -3.23
C HIS A 237 2.29 12.82 -4.43
N GLU A 238 3.20 13.19 -5.34
CA GLU A 238 2.84 13.92 -6.56
C GLU A 238 1.93 13.12 -7.52
N ILE A 239 2.16 11.80 -7.61
CA ILE A 239 1.26 10.90 -8.35
C ILE A 239 -0.12 10.86 -7.68
N MET A 240 -0.21 10.85 -6.35
CA MET A 240 -1.49 10.87 -5.64
C MET A 240 -2.28 12.15 -5.88
N HIS A 241 -1.62 13.32 -5.93
CA HIS A 241 -2.24 14.55 -6.42
C HIS A 241 -2.81 14.35 -7.83
N ALA A 242 -2.01 13.89 -8.81
CA ALA A 242 -2.48 13.63 -10.17
C ALA A 242 -3.62 12.60 -10.25
N LEU A 243 -3.73 11.69 -9.28
CA LEU A 243 -4.86 10.74 -9.17
C LEU A 243 -6.12 11.36 -8.53
N GLY A 244 -6.02 12.55 -7.94
CA GLY A 244 -7.13 13.34 -7.41
C GLY A 244 -7.22 13.32 -5.88
N ARG A 245 -6.08 13.36 -5.17
CA ARG A 245 -6.01 13.52 -3.71
C ARG A 245 -5.51 14.92 -3.36
N GLY A 246 -6.20 15.59 -2.44
CA GLY A 246 -5.61 16.67 -1.64
C GLY A 246 -4.91 16.11 -0.40
N HIS A 247 -4.55 17.00 0.52
CA HIS A 247 -3.84 16.62 1.75
C HIS A 247 -4.72 16.01 2.85
N GLU A 248 -4.10 15.15 3.66
CA GLU A 248 -4.73 14.48 4.79
C GLU A 248 -4.97 15.44 5.96
N GLN A 249 -4.03 16.36 6.25
CA GLN A 249 -4.24 17.40 7.28
C GLN A 249 -5.24 18.48 6.86
N SER A 250 -5.74 18.47 5.63
CA SER A 250 -6.77 19.42 5.19
C SER A 250 -8.19 18.85 5.34
N ARG A 251 -8.36 17.54 5.60
CA ARG A 251 -9.70 16.91 5.75
C ARG A 251 -10.64 17.66 6.71
N PHE A 252 -11.91 17.85 6.30
CA PHE A 252 -13.01 18.44 7.11
C PHE A 252 -13.24 17.84 8.51
N ASN A 253 -12.66 16.67 8.81
CA ASN A 253 -12.81 15.98 10.09
C ASN A 253 -11.48 15.88 10.88
N ARG A 254 -10.42 16.55 10.44
CA ARG A 254 -9.07 16.52 11.03
C ARG A 254 -9.05 16.99 12.48
N ASP A 255 -9.91 17.94 12.88
CA ASP A 255 -9.84 18.61 14.20
C ASP A 255 -10.16 17.66 15.38
N LYS A 256 -10.59 16.42 15.07
CA LYS A 256 -10.73 15.29 16.00
C LYS A 256 -9.41 14.54 16.26
N TYR A 257 -8.38 14.81 15.46
CA TYR A 257 -7.13 14.07 15.34
C TYR A 257 -5.91 15.00 15.43
N VAL A 258 -6.01 16.23 14.93
CA VAL A 258 -4.96 17.23 15.03
C VAL A 258 -5.49 18.56 15.57
N HIS A 259 -4.58 19.35 16.13
CA HIS A 259 -4.81 20.73 16.52
C HIS A 259 -3.84 21.63 15.75
N ILE A 260 -4.40 22.59 15.01
CA ILE A 260 -3.66 23.60 14.25
C ILE A 260 -3.31 24.78 15.17
N ILE A 261 -2.05 25.18 15.20
CA ILE A 261 -1.53 26.25 16.06
C ILE A 261 -1.25 27.49 15.19
N ASN A 262 -2.30 28.27 14.97
CA ASN A 262 -2.26 29.45 14.10
C ASN A 262 -1.16 30.46 14.47
N ASP A 263 -0.87 30.63 15.77
CA ASP A 263 0.17 31.55 16.26
C ASP A 263 1.59 31.18 15.80
N ASN A 264 1.83 29.92 15.42
CA ASN A 264 3.10 29.44 14.90
C ASN A 264 3.15 29.46 13.35
N ILE A 265 2.03 29.65 12.66
CA ILE A 265 1.98 29.63 11.19
C ILE A 265 2.44 30.98 10.64
N HIS A 266 3.31 30.97 9.64
CA HIS A 266 3.70 32.19 8.95
C HIS A 266 2.48 32.85 8.26
N PRO A 267 2.21 34.16 8.47
CA PRO A 267 0.94 34.80 8.05
C PRO A 267 0.53 34.62 6.59
N ASN A 268 1.48 34.51 5.67
CA ASN A 268 1.18 34.30 4.24
C ASN A 268 0.67 32.90 3.91
N PHE A 269 0.79 31.92 4.82
CA PHE A 269 0.49 30.50 4.57
C PHE A 269 -0.64 29.93 5.44
N THR A 270 -1.38 30.77 6.18
CA THR A 270 -2.52 30.33 7.00
C THR A 270 -3.58 29.58 6.19
N HIS A 271 -3.83 30.01 4.96
CA HIS A 271 -4.75 29.38 4.01
C HIS A 271 -4.35 27.96 3.57
N ASN A 272 -3.09 27.55 3.76
CA ASN A 272 -2.66 26.16 3.52
C ASN A 272 -3.16 25.18 4.60
N PHE A 273 -3.88 25.68 5.61
CA PHE A 273 -4.49 24.92 6.69
C PHE A 273 -6.02 25.08 6.69
N ASP A 274 -6.63 25.57 5.61
CA ASP A 274 -8.10 25.57 5.48
C ASP A 274 -8.65 24.14 5.41
N GLU A 275 -9.91 23.93 5.80
CA GLU A 275 -10.55 22.61 5.68
C GLU A 275 -10.99 22.34 4.24
N ASP A 276 -10.49 21.26 3.65
CA ASP A 276 -11.06 20.62 2.47
C ASP A 276 -12.33 19.83 2.82
N TYR A 277 -13.42 20.22 2.18
CA TYR A 277 -14.75 19.64 2.30
C TYR A 277 -15.03 18.50 1.31
N THR A 278 -14.01 17.97 0.63
CA THR A 278 -14.16 16.73 -0.16
C THR A 278 -14.51 15.51 0.70
N ASP A 279 -15.16 14.52 0.09
CA ASP A 279 -15.54 13.28 0.77
C ASP A 279 -14.28 12.47 1.14
N ASN A 280 -14.15 12.14 2.44
CA ASN A 280 -13.08 11.30 2.97
C ASN A 280 -13.29 9.80 2.75
N MET A 281 -14.34 9.43 2.00
CA MET A 281 -14.70 8.05 1.62
C MET A 281 -14.90 7.12 2.83
N ASN A 282 -15.24 7.73 3.98
CA ASN A 282 -15.36 7.10 5.30
C ASN A 282 -14.12 6.28 5.72
N ILE A 283 -12.91 6.67 5.29
CA ILE A 283 -11.64 6.07 5.74
C ILE A 283 -11.23 6.73 7.08
N PRO A 284 -10.62 6.00 8.03
CA PRO A 284 -9.98 6.60 9.22
C PRO A 284 -8.99 7.73 8.86
N TYR A 285 -8.65 8.57 9.83
CA TYR A 285 -7.58 9.57 9.67
C TYR A 285 -6.21 8.89 9.74
N ASP A 286 -5.29 9.24 8.85
CA ASP A 286 -3.96 8.64 8.79
C ASP A 286 -2.83 9.66 8.99
N TYR A 287 -2.33 9.76 10.23
CA TYR A 287 -1.17 10.58 10.55
C TYR A 287 0.08 10.26 9.71
N LEU A 288 0.19 9.02 9.21
CA LEU A 288 1.33 8.53 8.44
C LEU A 288 1.07 8.53 6.94
N SER A 289 -0.05 9.09 6.47
CA SER A 289 -0.29 9.34 5.04
C SER A 289 0.87 10.13 4.46
N VAL A 290 1.33 9.74 3.28
CA VAL A 290 2.32 10.53 2.51
C VAL A 290 1.74 11.90 2.13
N MET A 291 0.40 12.04 2.12
CA MET A 291 -0.33 13.28 1.93
C MET A 291 -0.54 14.09 3.23
N HIS A 292 0.11 13.73 4.34
CA HIS A 292 0.08 14.53 5.58
C HIS A 292 1.31 15.45 5.67
N TYR A 293 1.15 16.66 6.16
CA TYR A 293 2.24 17.57 6.51
C TYR A 293 3.04 17.12 7.74
N GLY A 294 4.29 17.59 7.86
CA GLY A 294 5.06 17.53 9.10
C GLY A 294 4.51 18.46 10.18
N SER A 295 4.88 18.20 11.43
CA SER A 295 4.38 18.97 12.58
C SER A 295 4.78 20.45 12.58
N THR A 296 5.85 20.81 11.87
CA THR A 296 6.44 22.16 11.75
C THR A 296 6.17 22.85 10.41
N ALA A 297 5.32 22.28 9.55
CA ALA A 297 5.04 22.83 8.22
C ALA A 297 4.62 24.31 8.27
N PHE A 298 5.21 25.15 7.41
CA PHE A 298 4.98 26.61 7.35
C PHE A 298 5.16 27.38 8.68
N SER A 299 5.97 26.85 9.61
CA SER A 299 6.24 27.50 10.89
C SER A 299 7.08 28.78 10.74
N ILE A 300 6.69 29.86 11.44
CA ILE A 300 7.44 31.11 11.51
C ILE A 300 8.59 31.09 12.53
N ASN A 301 8.57 30.12 13.45
CA ASN A 301 9.44 30.09 14.64
C ASN A 301 10.04 28.69 14.93
N GLY A 302 9.95 27.77 13.97
CA GLY A 302 10.39 26.37 14.10
C GLY A 302 9.55 25.53 15.08
N GLN A 303 8.55 26.11 15.75
CA GLN A 303 7.66 25.37 16.65
C GLN A 303 6.55 24.67 15.87
N PRO A 304 5.95 23.59 16.43
CA PRO A 304 4.89 22.86 15.75
C PRO A 304 3.67 23.74 15.40
N THR A 305 3.28 23.72 14.13
CA THR A 305 2.01 24.25 13.60
C THR A 305 0.90 23.20 13.67
N ILE A 306 1.24 21.91 13.71
CA ILE A 306 0.30 20.79 13.87
C ILE A 306 0.69 19.94 15.08
N LYS A 307 -0.26 19.64 15.97
CA LYS A 307 -0.10 18.64 17.05
C LYS A 307 -1.13 17.54 16.92
N ALA A 308 -0.70 16.28 17.07
CA ALA A 308 -1.60 15.13 17.07
C ALA A 308 -2.32 14.93 18.42
N VAL A 309 -3.46 14.26 18.35
CA VAL A 309 -4.35 13.89 19.46
C VAL A 309 -4.36 12.36 19.55
N PRO A 310 -4.10 11.74 20.73
CA PRO A 310 -4.03 12.37 22.05
C PRO A 310 -2.66 12.93 22.48
N GLY A 311 -1.58 12.77 21.70
CA GLY A 311 -0.24 13.16 22.16
C GLY A 311 0.75 13.51 21.05
N PRO A 312 1.80 14.30 21.38
CA PRO A 312 2.77 14.83 20.42
C PRO A 312 3.75 13.79 19.87
N ASP A 313 3.87 12.62 20.52
CA ASP A 313 4.79 11.53 20.11
C ASP A 313 4.30 10.77 18.86
N ILE A 314 3.13 11.11 18.33
CA ILE A 314 2.60 10.54 17.09
C ILE A 314 3.34 11.16 15.91
N VAL A 315 4.11 10.32 15.20
CA VAL A 315 4.81 10.68 13.98
C VAL A 315 3.81 11.07 12.89
N MET A 316 4.11 12.16 12.17
CA MET A 316 3.37 12.63 10.99
C MET A 316 4.34 13.26 9.98
N GLY A 317 3.91 13.43 8.73
CA GLY A 317 4.71 14.09 7.70
C GLY A 317 5.86 13.27 7.12
N GLN A 318 5.81 11.95 7.27
CA GLN A 318 6.79 11.05 6.67
C GLN A 318 6.79 11.18 5.12
N ARG A 319 7.95 10.95 4.50
CA ARG A 319 8.14 11.02 3.04
C ARG A 319 8.91 9.78 2.52
N ASN A 320 8.66 8.62 3.13
CA ASN A 320 9.51 7.44 2.95
C ASN A 320 8.77 6.27 2.25
N THR A 321 7.46 6.07 2.45
CA THR A 321 6.60 5.37 1.45
C THR A 321 5.11 5.72 1.54
N ILE A 322 4.31 5.15 0.65
CA ILE A 322 2.85 5.22 0.62
C ILE A 322 2.22 4.39 1.76
N SER A 323 1.29 4.95 2.53
CA SER A 323 0.61 4.21 3.61
C SER A 323 -0.43 3.19 3.10
N LEU A 324 -0.92 2.32 4.00
CA LEU A 324 -2.05 1.42 3.67
C LEU A 324 -3.32 2.20 3.33
N TYR A 325 -3.61 3.30 4.04
CA TYR A 325 -4.81 4.09 3.78
C TYR A 325 -4.66 5.00 2.54
N ASP A 326 -3.45 5.42 2.19
CA ASP A 326 -3.16 6.06 0.91
C ASP A 326 -3.51 5.14 -0.27
N ILE A 327 -3.00 3.89 -0.24
CA ILE A 327 -3.37 2.85 -1.21
C ILE A 327 -4.87 2.60 -1.21
N LEU A 328 -5.53 2.55 -0.04
CA LEU A 328 -6.97 2.35 0.03
C LEU A 328 -7.77 3.50 -0.57
N ASN A 329 -7.35 4.75 -0.35
CA ASN A 329 -7.93 5.94 -1.00
C ASN A 329 -7.89 5.81 -2.53
N ILE A 330 -6.74 5.42 -3.09
CA ILE A 330 -6.57 5.20 -4.53
C ILE A 330 -7.39 4.00 -5.02
N ASN A 331 -7.42 2.90 -4.26
CA ASN A 331 -8.21 1.72 -4.62
C ASN A 331 -9.72 2.01 -4.62
N ILE A 332 -10.28 2.71 -3.62
CA ILE A 332 -11.68 3.14 -3.66
C ILE A 332 -11.98 3.93 -4.95
N ARG A 333 -11.12 4.91 -5.29
CA ARG A 333 -11.34 5.80 -6.43
C ARG A 333 -11.16 5.10 -7.78
N TYR A 334 -10.19 4.20 -7.94
CA TYR A 334 -9.81 3.61 -9.24
C TYR A 334 -10.11 2.11 -9.39
N CYS A 335 -10.00 1.37 -8.30
CA CYS A 335 -9.90 -0.09 -8.22
C CYS A 335 -10.79 -0.66 -7.09
N PRO A 336 -12.12 -0.41 -7.09
CA PRO A 336 -13.00 -0.82 -6.00
C PRO A 336 -12.93 -2.34 -5.72
N GLU A 337 -12.64 -3.16 -6.72
CA GLU A 337 -12.34 -4.60 -6.60
C GLU A 337 -11.03 -4.95 -5.85
N ARG A 338 -10.39 -3.95 -5.26
CA ARG A 338 -9.19 -4.05 -4.41
C ARG A 338 -9.39 -3.40 -3.03
N ALA A 339 -10.53 -2.76 -2.77
CA ALA A 339 -10.78 -2.02 -1.54
C ALA A 339 -11.47 -2.91 -0.48
N VAL A 340 -10.65 -3.43 0.43
CA VAL A 340 -11.02 -4.27 1.58
C VAL A 340 -10.38 -3.67 2.83
N ARG A 341 -11.06 -3.73 3.98
CA ARG A 341 -10.50 -3.30 5.27
C ARG A 341 -10.98 -4.15 6.43
N LEU A 342 -10.22 -4.14 7.51
CA LEU A 342 -10.63 -4.63 8.83
C LEU A 342 -10.93 -3.44 9.74
N VAL A 343 -12.05 -3.50 10.48
CA VAL A 343 -12.52 -2.41 11.33
C VAL A 343 -12.78 -2.89 12.77
N GLY A 344 -12.39 -2.10 13.75
CA GLY A 344 -12.73 -2.30 15.16
C GLY A 344 -11.90 -3.36 15.91
N GLY A 345 -10.84 -3.90 15.32
CA GLY A 345 -9.87 -4.76 16.00
C GLY A 345 -8.72 -3.99 16.65
N ARG A 346 -7.90 -4.70 17.44
CA ARG A 346 -6.75 -4.14 18.20
C ARG A 346 -5.47 -3.94 17.36
N GLY A 347 -5.54 -4.11 16.05
CA GLY A 347 -4.39 -3.97 15.15
C GLY A 347 -4.75 -4.29 13.69
N SER A 348 -3.75 -4.27 12.81
CA SER A 348 -3.94 -4.53 11.37
C SER A 348 -4.38 -5.96 11.02
N PHE A 349 -4.24 -6.91 11.95
CA PHE A 349 -4.47 -8.35 11.75
C PHE A 349 -5.86 -8.83 12.17
N GLU A 350 -6.68 -8.03 12.85
CA GLU A 350 -8.01 -8.44 13.31
C GLU A 350 -9.07 -7.36 13.10
N GLY A 351 -10.32 -7.77 12.92
CA GLY A 351 -11.48 -6.88 12.89
C GLY A 351 -12.61 -7.38 11.99
N ARG A 352 -13.71 -6.61 11.98
CA ARG A 352 -14.82 -6.82 11.04
C ARG A 352 -14.36 -6.58 9.61
N VAL A 353 -14.71 -7.49 8.71
CA VAL A 353 -14.46 -7.37 7.27
C VAL A 353 -15.46 -6.40 6.67
N GLU A 354 -14.95 -5.36 6.01
CA GLU A 354 -15.73 -4.47 5.17
C GLU A 354 -15.13 -4.46 3.76
N MET A 355 -15.99 -4.50 2.74
CA MET A 355 -15.62 -4.47 1.33
C MET A 355 -16.29 -3.25 0.67
N PHE A 356 -15.58 -2.59 -0.25
CA PHE A 356 -16.12 -1.41 -0.94
C PHE A 356 -16.76 -1.79 -2.27
N TRP A 357 -17.97 -1.29 -2.51
CA TRP A 357 -18.72 -1.57 -3.73
C TRP A 357 -19.79 -0.52 -4.00
N ASP A 358 -20.01 -0.21 -5.28
CA ASP A 358 -21.02 0.77 -5.74
C ASP A 358 -21.02 2.10 -4.95
N GLY A 359 -19.81 2.62 -4.69
CA GLY A 359 -19.60 3.87 -3.97
C GLY A 359 -19.74 3.78 -2.44
N ARG A 360 -19.90 2.59 -1.85
CA ARG A 360 -20.18 2.42 -0.40
C ARG A 360 -19.36 1.31 0.23
N TRP A 361 -19.04 1.47 1.50
CA TRP A 361 -18.58 0.38 2.35
C TRP A 361 -19.75 -0.51 2.77
N GLY A 362 -19.61 -1.83 2.60
CA GLY A 362 -20.60 -2.80 3.03
C GLY A 362 -20.05 -3.87 3.97
N HIS A 363 -20.90 -4.29 4.91
CA HIS A 363 -20.59 -5.37 5.86
C HIS A 363 -20.70 -6.73 5.16
N VAL A 364 -19.74 -7.62 5.38
CA VAL A 364 -19.82 -9.01 4.89
C VAL A 364 -20.69 -9.86 5.82
N ASP A 365 -21.60 -10.64 5.25
CA ASP A 365 -22.45 -11.60 6.00
C ASP A 365 -21.57 -12.66 6.69
N GLY A 366 -21.63 -12.75 8.01
CA GLY A 366 -20.83 -13.64 8.85
C GLY A 366 -21.49 -14.97 9.20
N ARG A 367 -22.70 -15.27 8.68
CA ARG A 367 -23.41 -16.52 8.98
C ARG A 367 -22.57 -17.73 8.58
N PRO A 368 -22.52 -18.82 9.38
CA PRO A 368 -21.60 -19.94 9.14
C PRO A 368 -21.88 -20.75 7.86
N SER A 369 -23.05 -20.57 7.24
CA SER A 369 -23.34 -21.11 5.91
C SER A 369 -22.67 -20.32 4.78
N GLU A 370 -22.47 -19.02 4.98
CA GLU A 370 -22.06 -18.04 3.97
C GLU A 370 -20.56 -17.73 4.03
N PHE A 371 -20.02 -17.51 5.24
CA PHE A 371 -18.61 -17.15 5.46
C PHE A 371 -17.83 -18.30 6.09
N LYS A 372 -16.87 -18.83 5.33
CA LYS A 372 -16.06 -20.00 5.71
C LYS A 372 -14.60 -19.60 5.94
N ILE A 373 -13.83 -20.53 6.49
CA ILE A 373 -12.39 -20.36 6.70
C ILE A 373 -11.64 -20.04 5.39
N THR A 374 -12.12 -20.50 4.23
CA THR A 374 -11.55 -20.17 2.92
C THR A 374 -11.75 -18.70 2.53
N ASN A 375 -12.87 -18.07 2.91
CA ASN A 375 -13.07 -16.63 2.75
C ASN A 375 -12.09 -15.84 3.62
N GLY A 376 -11.98 -16.21 4.90
CA GLY A 376 -11.04 -15.61 5.83
C GLY A 376 -9.59 -15.72 5.33
N ARG A 377 -9.21 -16.89 4.81
CA ARG A 377 -7.88 -17.15 4.21
C ARG A 377 -7.57 -16.19 3.08
N VAL A 378 -8.48 -16.04 2.10
CA VAL A 378 -8.28 -15.12 0.98
C VAL A 378 -8.18 -13.67 1.46
N ILE A 379 -9.03 -13.24 2.39
CA ILE A 379 -8.97 -11.88 2.95
C ILE A 379 -7.64 -11.63 3.67
N CYS A 380 -7.22 -12.55 4.55
CA CYS A 380 -5.97 -12.41 5.29
C CYS A 380 -4.76 -12.39 4.35
N LYS A 381 -4.67 -13.31 3.38
CA LYS A 381 -3.62 -13.32 2.35
C LYS A 381 -3.63 -12.05 1.49
N TYR A 382 -4.80 -11.58 1.08
CA TYR A 382 -4.96 -10.34 0.33
C TYR A 382 -4.43 -9.11 1.09
N LEU A 383 -4.61 -9.10 2.41
CA LEU A 383 -4.06 -8.08 3.33
C LEU A 383 -2.59 -8.34 3.73
N GLY A 384 -1.94 -9.36 3.13
CA GLY A 384 -0.53 -9.71 3.32
C GLY A 384 -0.23 -10.71 4.43
N PHE A 385 -1.23 -11.21 5.16
CA PHE A 385 -1.02 -12.19 6.26
C PHE A 385 -0.89 -13.63 5.72
N PRO A 386 -0.15 -14.55 6.36
CA PRO A 386 0.08 -15.89 5.83
C PRO A 386 -1.20 -16.71 5.61
N ASP A 387 -2.12 -16.65 6.58
CA ASP A 387 -3.40 -17.32 6.57
C ASP A 387 -4.37 -16.66 7.58
N VAL A 388 -5.58 -17.19 7.72
CA VAL A 388 -6.52 -16.86 8.79
C VAL A 388 -6.33 -17.78 9.99
N SER A 389 -6.22 -17.18 11.19
CA SER A 389 -6.17 -17.91 12.46
C SER A 389 -7.57 -18.29 12.95
N GLU A 390 -8.53 -17.38 12.82
CA GLU A 390 -9.91 -17.56 13.29
C GLU A 390 -10.88 -16.70 12.46
N ILE A 391 -12.10 -17.23 12.25
CA ILE A 391 -13.24 -16.42 11.81
C ILE A 391 -14.12 -16.11 13.03
N VAL A 392 -14.37 -14.84 13.26
CA VAL A 392 -15.18 -14.36 14.37
C VAL A 392 -16.54 -13.94 13.83
N GLN A 393 -17.61 -14.46 14.44
CA GLN A 393 -18.97 -14.07 14.12
C GLN A 393 -19.38 -12.98 15.11
N ILE A 394 -19.76 -11.81 14.61
CA ILE A 394 -20.25 -10.70 15.43
C ILE A 394 -21.79 -10.75 15.41
N PRO A 395 -22.46 -11.16 16.51
CA PRO A 395 -23.92 -11.20 16.56
C PRO A 395 -24.48 -9.78 16.54
N ASN A 396 -25.51 -9.56 15.73
CA ASN A 396 -26.01 -8.23 15.41
C ASN A 396 -26.54 -7.45 16.65
N GLN A 397 -25.95 -6.30 16.97
CA GLN A 397 -26.39 -5.42 18.07
C GLN A 397 -27.41 -4.35 17.64
N LYS A 398 -28.55 -4.74 17.06
CA LYS A 398 -29.74 -3.90 16.77
C LYS A 398 -29.53 -2.64 15.88
N HIS A 399 -28.32 -2.27 15.49
CA HIS A 399 -27.99 -0.96 14.93
C HIS A 399 -26.92 -0.96 13.81
N SER A 400 -26.64 -2.10 13.17
CA SER A 400 -25.82 -2.13 11.93
C SER A 400 -26.62 -1.56 10.76
N VAL A 401 -26.62 -0.23 10.65
CA VAL A 401 -27.29 0.53 9.57
C VAL A 401 -26.27 0.84 8.48
N GLY A 402 -26.08 -0.13 7.58
CA GLY A 402 -25.22 -0.03 6.40
C GLY A 402 -25.69 -0.98 5.29
N PRO A 403 -25.23 -0.80 4.04
CA PRO A 403 -25.50 -1.78 2.99
C PRO A 403 -24.79 -3.09 3.32
N PHE A 404 -25.51 -4.22 3.25
CA PHE A 404 -24.92 -5.53 3.49
C PHE A 404 -24.50 -6.19 2.18
N PHE A 405 -23.27 -6.71 2.15
CA PHE A 405 -22.87 -7.77 1.23
C PHE A 405 -23.54 -9.07 1.68
N ARG A 406 -24.79 -9.24 1.24
CA ARG A 406 -25.61 -10.41 1.57
C ARG A 406 -25.36 -11.62 0.66
N GLU A 407 -24.70 -11.43 -0.48
CA GLU A 407 -24.38 -12.55 -1.37
C GLU A 407 -23.12 -13.29 -0.87
N PRO A 408 -23.20 -14.60 -0.60
CA PRO A 408 -22.03 -15.39 -0.28
C PRO A 408 -21.12 -15.45 -1.51
N PHE A 409 -20.01 -14.73 -1.45
CA PHE A 409 -18.85 -15.11 -2.24
C PHE A 409 -18.29 -16.37 -1.59
N VAL A 410 -18.02 -17.40 -2.38
CA VAL A 410 -17.43 -18.65 -1.90
C VAL A 410 -16.03 -18.74 -2.47
N CYS A 411 -15.03 -18.57 -1.60
CA CYS A 411 -13.64 -18.75 -1.96
C CYS A 411 -13.22 -20.22 -1.86
N ASN A 412 -12.34 -20.65 -2.76
CA ASN A 412 -11.61 -21.91 -2.71
C ASN A 412 -10.46 -21.83 -1.67
N GLY A 413 -9.87 -20.66 -1.48
CA GLY A 413 -8.81 -20.38 -0.50
C GLY A 413 -7.44 -20.04 -1.12
N ASP A 414 -7.37 -19.98 -2.44
CA ASP A 414 -6.18 -19.71 -3.26
C ASP A 414 -6.36 -18.49 -4.18
N GLU A 415 -7.50 -17.80 -4.12
CA GLU A 415 -7.75 -16.58 -4.88
C GLU A 415 -6.83 -15.40 -4.47
N ASP A 416 -6.32 -14.65 -5.46
CA ASP A 416 -5.51 -13.45 -5.27
C ASP A 416 -6.28 -12.25 -4.68
N THR A 417 -7.61 -12.27 -4.67
CA THR A 417 -8.48 -11.23 -4.11
C THR A 417 -9.85 -11.81 -3.73
N PRO A 418 -10.51 -11.34 -2.65
CA PRO A 418 -11.86 -11.79 -2.33
C PRO A 418 -12.89 -11.46 -3.43
N PHE A 419 -12.57 -10.51 -4.32
CA PHE A 419 -13.41 -10.15 -5.46
C PHE A 419 -13.31 -11.11 -6.67
N SER A 420 -12.40 -12.09 -6.64
CA SER A 420 -12.32 -13.18 -7.65
C SER A 420 -12.92 -14.51 -7.18
N CYS A 421 -13.41 -14.58 -5.94
CA CYS A 421 -14.13 -15.75 -5.44
C CYS A 421 -15.49 -15.93 -6.14
N GLN A 422 -16.07 -17.14 -6.10
CA GLN A 422 -17.31 -17.42 -6.84
C GLN A 422 -18.53 -16.76 -6.18
N TYR A 423 -19.22 -15.89 -6.91
CA TYR A 423 -20.50 -15.28 -6.50
C TYR A 423 -21.70 -16.09 -7.01
N TRP A 424 -22.78 -16.10 -6.23
CA TRP A 424 -24.00 -16.87 -6.50
C TRP A 424 -25.27 -15.98 -6.42
N GLY A 425 -25.49 -15.09 -7.39
CA GLY A 425 -26.74 -14.31 -7.44
C GLY A 425 -26.77 -13.11 -8.39
N GLU A 426 -27.85 -12.32 -8.30
CA GLU A 426 -27.98 -11.02 -8.94
C GLU A 426 -27.65 -9.91 -7.92
N LYS A 427 -26.61 -9.13 -8.25
CA LYS A 427 -26.00 -8.07 -7.45
C LYS A 427 -26.95 -7.30 -6.49
N ILE A 428 -26.69 -7.50 -5.19
CA ILE A 428 -27.03 -6.63 -4.04
C ILE A 428 -28.51 -6.60 -3.61
N PHE A 429 -28.76 -6.91 -2.34
CA PHE A 429 -29.96 -6.49 -1.61
C PHE A 429 -29.64 -5.33 -0.64
N LEU A 430 -30.03 -4.10 -0.99
CA LEU A 430 -29.85 -2.88 -0.17
C LEU A 430 -30.83 -2.75 1.02
N LEU A 431 -31.53 -3.83 1.40
CA LEU A 431 -32.45 -3.81 2.53
C LEU A 431 -31.70 -4.03 3.86
N PRO A 432 -32.11 -3.37 4.96
CA PRO A 432 -31.55 -3.64 6.28
C PRO A 432 -31.83 -5.11 6.64
N ALA A 433 -30.77 -5.92 6.66
CA ALA A 433 -30.83 -7.33 6.97
C ALA A 433 -30.28 -7.54 8.39
N VAL A 434 -31.05 -8.23 9.25
CA VAL A 434 -30.54 -8.69 10.55
C VAL A 434 -29.72 -9.96 10.28
N VAL A 435 -28.48 -9.76 9.85
CA VAL A 435 -27.46 -10.81 9.68
C VAL A 435 -26.29 -10.54 10.62
N ASP A 436 -25.55 -11.59 10.95
CA ASP A 436 -24.30 -11.50 11.70
C ASP A 436 -23.22 -10.89 10.79
N GLU A 437 -22.23 -10.20 11.37
CA GLU A 437 -21.13 -9.60 10.61
C GLU A 437 -19.90 -10.53 10.63
N ALA A 438 -19.24 -10.68 9.49
CA ALA A 438 -18.00 -11.43 9.40
C ALA A 438 -16.83 -10.61 9.95
N ALA A 439 -16.07 -11.20 10.86
CA ALA A 439 -14.77 -10.72 11.30
C ALA A 439 -13.72 -11.81 11.14
N VAL A 440 -12.46 -11.40 11.01
CA VAL A 440 -11.32 -12.31 10.91
C VAL A 440 -10.26 -11.93 11.94
N ILE A 441 -9.52 -12.93 12.39
CA ILE A 441 -8.23 -12.78 13.06
C ILE A 441 -7.22 -13.50 12.15
N CYS A 442 -6.35 -12.74 11.51
CA CYS A 442 -5.31 -13.26 10.64
C CYS A 442 -4.13 -13.82 11.44
N GLU A 443 -3.45 -14.82 10.89
CA GLU A 443 -2.20 -15.29 11.46
C GLU A 443 -1.14 -14.19 11.42
N LYS A 444 -0.46 -13.98 12.54
CA LYS A 444 0.63 -13.00 12.63
C LYS A 444 1.91 -13.61 12.08
N ASN A 445 2.48 -12.99 11.05
CA ASN A 445 3.82 -13.27 10.56
C ASN A 445 4.96 -12.62 11.37
N ALA A 446 4.68 -12.16 12.59
CA ALA A 446 5.68 -11.72 13.57
C ALA A 446 5.30 -12.19 14.98
N ARG A 447 6.30 -12.52 15.81
CA ARG A 447 6.10 -12.91 17.21
C ARG A 447 7.32 -12.63 18.10
N LEU A 448 7.08 -12.55 19.41
CA LEU A 448 8.13 -12.52 20.45
C LEU A 448 8.39 -13.94 20.99
N GLN A 449 9.55 -14.51 20.69
CA GLN A 449 9.95 -15.87 21.09
C GLN A 449 10.85 -15.86 22.34
N GLY A 450 10.69 -16.84 23.24
CA GLY A 450 11.48 -16.97 24.48
C GLY A 450 11.24 -15.89 25.54
N GLY A 451 10.26 -15.03 25.28
CA GLY A 451 9.97 -13.81 26.05
C GLY A 451 9.15 -13.99 27.32
N ARG A 452 8.83 -12.85 27.95
CA ARG A 452 7.78 -12.77 28.99
C ARG A 452 6.81 -11.63 28.69
N VAL A 453 5.56 -11.84 29.08
CA VAL A 453 4.50 -10.83 29.07
C VAL A 453 4.25 -10.39 30.51
N THR A 454 4.31 -9.10 30.77
CA THR A 454 3.94 -8.46 32.05
C THR A 454 2.68 -7.63 31.85
N PRO A 455 2.04 -7.06 32.90
CA PRO A 455 0.88 -6.19 32.71
C PRO A 455 1.14 -4.86 31.98
N LEU A 456 2.40 -4.47 31.77
CA LEU A 456 2.77 -3.17 31.16
C LEU A 456 3.53 -3.31 29.83
N PHE A 457 4.31 -4.38 29.68
CA PHE A 457 5.10 -4.65 28.48
C PHE A 457 5.30 -6.15 28.25
N ALA A 458 5.44 -6.53 26.98
CA ALA A 458 5.93 -7.82 26.54
C ALA A 458 7.33 -7.66 25.96
N TYR A 459 8.23 -8.61 26.18
CA TYR A 459 9.55 -8.59 25.55
C TYR A 459 9.98 -9.98 25.10
N GLY A 460 10.82 -10.06 24.06
CA GLY A 460 11.39 -11.31 23.56
C GLY A 460 12.10 -11.15 22.21
N LEU A 461 12.67 -12.24 21.70
CA LEU A 461 13.30 -12.29 20.38
C LEU A 461 12.25 -12.06 19.29
N LEU A 462 12.52 -11.15 18.35
CA LEU A 462 11.68 -10.96 17.18
C LEU A 462 11.91 -12.10 16.18
N GLU A 463 10.88 -12.89 15.95
CA GLU A 463 10.84 -13.84 14.84
C GLU A 463 9.77 -13.43 13.83
N VAL A 464 10.05 -13.64 12.54
CA VAL A 464 9.15 -13.42 11.41
C VAL A 464 8.87 -14.73 10.66
N TYR A 465 7.70 -14.82 10.04
CA TYR A 465 7.29 -15.96 9.21
C TYR A 465 7.21 -15.56 7.75
N VAL A 466 8.14 -16.08 6.95
CA VAL A 466 8.28 -15.78 5.52
C VAL A 466 8.63 -17.07 4.79
N GLU A 467 8.14 -17.27 3.56
CA GLU A 467 8.40 -18.46 2.74
C GLU A 467 8.13 -19.82 3.45
N GLY A 468 7.11 -19.87 4.32
CA GLY A 468 6.75 -21.09 5.03
C GLY A 468 7.65 -21.45 6.21
N ARG A 469 8.57 -20.57 6.64
CA ARG A 469 9.50 -20.80 7.76
C ARG A 469 9.59 -19.61 8.71
N TRP A 470 9.87 -19.91 9.98
CA TRP A 470 10.18 -18.91 11.00
C TRP A 470 11.69 -18.68 11.11
N GLY A 471 12.10 -17.42 11.30
CA GLY A 471 13.48 -17.05 11.58
C GLY A 471 13.60 -15.66 12.20
N ALA A 472 14.82 -15.27 12.56
CA ALA A 472 15.13 -14.01 13.21
C ALA A 472 15.29 -12.86 12.19
N VAL A 473 15.26 -11.64 12.73
CA VAL A 473 15.59 -10.39 12.02
C VAL A 473 16.94 -9.88 12.55
N CYS A 474 17.83 -9.43 11.66
CA CYS A 474 19.11 -8.85 12.04
C CYS A 474 18.96 -7.44 12.67
N ASP A 475 20.01 -6.96 13.35
CA ASP A 475 20.09 -5.61 13.90
C ASP A 475 20.71 -4.57 12.96
N ASP A 476 21.35 -5.00 11.86
CA ASP A 476 21.87 -4.11 10.82
C ASP A 476 20.72 -3.29 10.17
N ASP A 477 20.93 -1.97 10.14
CA ASP A 477 19.98 -0.88 9.88
C ASP A 477 18.61 -0.95 10.60
N PHE A 478 18.43 -1.87 11.56
CA PHE A 478 17.19 -2.04 12.29
C PHE A 478 16.92 -0.85 13.21
N ASN A 479 15.79 -0.18 12.99
CA ASN A 479 15.46 1.07 13.66
C ASN A 479 14.25 0.96 14.61
N ILE A 480 14.00 2.01 15.42
CA ILE A 480 12.84 2.06 16.34
C ILE A 480 11.49 2.04 15.60
N ARG A 481 11.45 2.44 14.32
CA ARG A 481 10.24 2.39 13.49
C ARG A 481 9.91 0.93 13.14
N ALA A 482 10.92 0.09 12.89
CA ALA A 482 10.78 -1.36 12.67
C ALA A 482 10.30 -2.09 13.93
N ALA A 483 10.85 -1.71 15.09
CA ALA A 483 10.33 -2.15 16.38
C ALA A 483 8.84 -1.79 16.54
N ASN A 484 8.45 -0.54 16.23
CA ASN A 484 7.07 -0.07 16.31
C ASN A 484 6.13 -0.84 15.36
N VAL A 485 6.54 -1.05 14.10
CA VAL A 485 5.80 -1.86 13.12
C VAL A 485 5.55 -3.26 13.65
N ALA A 486 6.60 -3.96 14.08
CA ALA A 486 6.48 -5.33 14.58
C ALA A 486 5.62 -5.41 15.85
N CYS A 487 5.78 -4.48 16.81
CA CYS A 487 4.94 -4.41 18.00
C CYS A 487 3.45 -4.20 17.62
N ARG A 488 3.14 -3.23 16.74
CA ARG A 488 1.78 -2.95 16.27
C ARG A 488 1.15 -4.13 15.50
N GLN A 489 1.92 -4.75 14.60
CA GLN A 489 1.54 -5.97 13.88
C GLN A 489 1.21 -7.12 14.84
N MET A 490 1.92 -7.21 15.97
CA MET A 490 1.64 -8.18 17.03
C MET A 490 0.45 -7.80 17.94
N GLY A 491 -0.14 -6.60 17.79
CA GLY A 491 -1.26 -6.11 18.60
C GLY A 491 -0.84 -5.45 19.91
N TYR A 492 0.40 -4.97 19.99
CA TYR A 492 0.89 -4.12 21.08
C TYR A 492 0.80 -2.64 20.68
N THR A 493 0.66 -1.74 21.65
CA THR A 493 0.48 -0.30 21.40
C THR A 493 1.66 0.32 20.61
N ARG A 494 2.90 0.05 21.04
CA ARG A 494 4.14 0.51 20.38
C ARG A 494 5.38 -0.23 20.91
N ALA A 495 6.54 -0.02 20.30
CA ALA A 495 7.81 -0.37 20.92
C ALA A 495 8.15 0.61 22.07
N LEU A 496 8.78 0.07 23.10
CA LEU A 496 9.47 0.79 24.16
C LEU A 496 10.96 0.95 23.80
N GLU A 497 11.59 -0.15 23.39
CA GLU A 497 12.98 -0.23 22.96
C GLU A 497 13.21 -1.53 22.14
N TYR A 498 14.37 -1.64 21.49
CA TYR A 498 14.87 -2.86 20.85
C TYR A 498 16.34 -3.07 21.22
N LYS A 499 16.81 -4.32 21.21
CA LYS A 499 18.17 -4.71 21.59
C LYS A 499 18.65 -5.90 20.78
N THR A 500 19.87 -5.83 20.27
CA THR A 500 20.63 -6.99 19.77
C THR A 500 20.78 -8.02 20.88
N THR A 501 20.56 -9.32 20.59
CA THR A 501 20.66 -10.40 21.59
C THR A 501 21.61 -11.52 21.21
N THR A 502 22.60 -11.73 22.07
CA THR A 502 23.50 -12.90 22.00
C THR A 502 22.83 -14.19 22.48
N GLU A 503 21.63 -14.14 23.08
CA GLU A 503 20.92 -15.33 23.59
C GLU A 503 20.33 -16.21 22.48
N TYR A 504 20.27 -15.74 21.23
CA TYR A 504 19.76 -16.51 20.09
C TYR A 504 20.56 -17.79 19.81
N GLY A 505 21.81 -17.90 20.32
CA GLY A 505 22.67 -19.09 20.19
C GLY A 505 22.10 -20.43 20.69
N LYS A 506 20.92 -20.45 21.32
CA LYS A 506 20.19 -21.67 21.71
C LYS A 506 19.09 -22.11 20.71
N ASN A 507 18.61 -21.21 19.83
CA ASN A 507 17.56 -21.50 18.86
C ASN A 507 18.16 -21.75 17.46
N LYS A 508 17.87 -22.91 16.85
CA LYS A 508 18.49 -23.39 15.61
C LYS A 508 17.97 -22.72 14.31
N ARG A 509 17.32 -21.57 14.40
CA ARG A 509 16.63 -20.95 13.25
C ARG A 509 17.58 -20.08 12.41
N PRO A 510 17.25 -19.80 11.13
CA PRO A 510 18.01 -18.87 10.30
C PRO A 510 17.68 -17.42 10.66
N ILE A 511 18.49 -16.47 10.15
CA ILE A 511 18.05 -15.09 9.94
C ILE A 511 17.30 -15.08 8.60
N LEU A 512 16.20 -14.33 8.51
CA LEU A 512 15.37 -14.24 7.30
C LEU A 512 15.23 -12.84 6.73
N MET A 513 15.50 -11.81 7.54
CA MET A 513 15.46 -10.42 7.11
C MET A 513 16.68 -9.69 7.67
N ASP A 514 17.27 -8.86 6.82
CA ASP A 514 18.48 -8.06 7.08
C ASP A 514 18.32 -6.67 6.43
N ASP A 515 19.15 -5.70 6.82
CA ASP A 515 19.02 -4.26 6.51
C ASP A 515 17.57 -3.73 6.69
N VAL A 516 16.90 -4.07 7.81
CA VAL A 516 15.43 -3.86 7.95
C VAL A 516 15.09 -2.43 8.39
N LEU A 517 15.06 -1.54 7.40
CA LEU A 517 14.76 -0.12 7.57
C LEU A 517 13.27 0.18 7.36
N CYS A 518 12.43 -0.15 8.34
CA CYS A 518 11.03 0.26 8.35
C CYS A 518 10.85 1.77 8.63
N GLU A 519 9.67 2.29 8.33
CA GLU A 519 9.37 3.72 8.46
C GLU A 519 8.18 4.04 9.38
N GLY A 520 7.45 3.01 9.81
CA GLY A 520 6.47 3.12 10.89
C GLY A 520 5.02 3.00 10.44
N TYR A 521 4.70 3.11 9.15
CA TYR A 521 3.34 2.92 8.61
C TYR A 521 3.07 1.47 8.20
N GLU A 522 4.09 0.62 8.09
CA GLU A 522 3.96 -0.71 7.51
C GLU A 522 2.98 -1.56 8.34
N ALA A 523 2.01 -2.19 7.66
CA ALA A 523 1.05 -3.06 8.34
C ALA A 523 1.72 -4.29 8.98
N GLN A 524 2.91 -4.65 8.50
CA GLN A 524 3.73 -5.79 8.87
C GLN A 524 5.21 -5.49 8.62
N ILE A 525 6.12 -6.04 9.42
CA ILE A 525 7.57 -5.87 9.26
C ILE A 525 8.08 -6.39 7.90
N THR A 526 7.47 -7.43 7.35
CA THR A 526 7.78 -8.00 6.03
C THR A 526 7.38 -7.10 4.85
N HIS A 527 6.77 -5.94 5.10
CA HIS A 527 6.48 -4.92 4.10
C HIS A 527 7.48 -3.74 4.14
N CYS A 528 8.40 -3.74 5.09
CA CYS A 528 9.48 -2.75 5.14
C CYS A 528 10.52 -3.01 4.05
N PRO A 529 11.27 -1.98 3.62
CA PRO A 529 12.56 -2.16 2.96
C PRO A 529 13.46 -3.12 3.77
N SER A 530 14.07 -4.08 3.07
CA SER A 530 15.05 -5.03 3.59
C SER A 530 15.86 -5.60 2.42
N THR A 531 16.92 -6.35 2.70
CA THR A 531 17.51 -7.28 1.73
C THR A 531 16.49 -8.33 1.25
N PRO A 532 16.76 -9.03 0.14
CA PRO A 532 15.98 -10.21 -0.25
C PRO A 532 15.93 -11.26 0.88
N ILE A 533 14.79 -11.94 1.02
CA ILE A 533 14.52 -12.83 2.16
C ILE A 533 15.57 -13.96 2.25
N GLY A 534 16.29 -14.00 3.37
CA GLY A 534 17.35 -14.97 3.64
C GLY A 534 18.73 -14.61 3.05
N GLU A 535 18.88 -13.49 2.36
CA GLU A 535 20.19 -12.90 2.04
C GLU A 535 20.61 -11.97 3.18
N HIS A 536 21.70 -12.33 3.86
CA HIS A 536 22.23 -11.62 5.02
C HIS A 536 23.73 -11.90 5.18
N ASP A 537 24.51 -10.98 5.76
CA ASP A 537 25.89 -11.27 6.22
C ASP A 537 26.02 -11.37 7.76
N CYS A 538 24.92 -11.08 8.47
CA CYS A 538 24.76 -11.20 9.91
C CYS A 538 25.06 -12.57 10.52
N ARG A 539 25.55 -12.57 11.76
CA ARG A 539 25.75 -13.74 12.61
C ARG A 539 24.53 -13.96 13.50
N ARG A 540 24.44 -15.15 14.10
CA ARG A 540 23.40 -15.46 15.10
C ARG A 540 23.43 -14.58 16.36
N SER A 541 24.51 -13.86 16.65
CA SER A 541 24.56 -12.90 17.76
C SER A 541 23.81 -11.60 17.48
N ASP A 542 23.48 -11.37 16.20
CA ASP A 542 23.14 -10.07 15.63
C ASP A 542 21.60 -10.02 15.44
N ALA A 543 20.87 -10.81 16.23
CA ALA A 543 19.42 -10.95 16.14
C ALA A 543 18.70 -9.99 17.09
N ILE A 544 17.60 -9.39 16.65
CA ILE A 544 16.83 -8.42 17.44
C ILE A 544 15.88 -9.05 18.46
N SER A 545 15.86 -8.48 19.67
CA SER A 545 14.77 -8.58 20.65
C SER A 545 14.04 -7.25 20.80
N LEU A 546 12.72 -7.31 20.94
CA LEU A 546 11.88 -6.13 21.18
C LEU A 546 11.32 -6.09 22.59
N PHE A 547 11.02 -4.88 23.04
CA PHE A 547 10.18 -4.59 24.20
C PHE A 547 8.98 -3.78 23.69
N CYS A 548 7.77 -4.34 23.79
CA CYS A 548 6.53 -3.73 23.31
C CYS A 548 5.63 -3.34 24.49
N VAL A 549 5.06 -2.14 24.46
CA VAL A 549 4.04 -1.67 25.42
C VAL A 549 2.71 -2.34 25.10
N ILE A 550 2.03 -2.91 26.10
CA ILE A 550 0.69 -3.51 25.92
C ILE A 550 -0.34 -2.40 25.81
#